data_AF-A0A3G8LRN0-F1
#
_entry.id   AF-A0A3G8LRN0-F1
#
_cell.length_a   1.000
_cell.length_b   1.000
_cell.length_c   1.000
_cell.angle_alpha   90.00
_cell.angle_beta   90.00
_cell.angle_gamma   90.00
#
_symmetry.space_group_name_H-M   'P 1'
#
loop_
_entity.id
_entity.type
_entity.pdbx_description
1 polymer ?
#
loop_
_entity_poly.entity_id
_entity_poly.type
_entity_poly.pdbx_seq_one_letter_code
_entity_poly.pdbx_strand_id
1 'polypeptide(L)'
;MKLLSSLLVCSLGGIVPMLAEAGDAQSTLGHLVELSIKLNNDSIALSCLPRTETAGKTPDWVIECNRLAYQYLIGKTGDGIEFSRQVNEKPFGMAADFMANTLMSDPSGFKAANISQEFVYKHKKT
;
A
#
# COMPACT_ATOMS: atom_id res chain seq x y z
N MET A 1 -42.55 44.59 28.39
CA MET A 1 -41.68 44.78 27.20
C MET A 1 -41.20 43.42 26.71
N LYS A 2 -41.48 43.14 25.44
CA LYS A 2 -40.91 42.12 24.51
C LYS A 2 -40.79 40.64 24.96
N LEU A 3 -41.82 39.89 24.54
CA LEU A 3 -41.75 38.50 24.03
C LEU A 3 -40.83 38.41 22.80
N LEU A 4 -40.27 37.22 22.54
CA LEU A 4 -39.88 36.58 21.25
C LEU A 4 -38.84 35.49 21.59
N SER A 5 -38.75 34.29 20.99
CA SER A 5 -39.64 33.40 20.26
C SER A 5 -38.82 32.13 20.06
N SER A 6 -39.50 30.99 20.11
CA SER A 6 -39.00 29.66 19.84
C SER A 6 -38.41 29.54 18.44
N LEU A 7 -37.31 28.78 18.27
CA LEU A 7 -37.08 28.01 17.05
C LEU A 7 -36.52 26.63 17.39
N LEU A 8 -37.41 25.67 17.16
CA LEU A 8 -37.22 24.25 17.02
C LEU A 8 -36.36 23.99 15.77
N VAL A 9 -35.34 23.14 15.85
CA VAL A 9 -34.80 22.44 14.66
C VAL A 9 -34.72 20.96 15.00
N CYS A 10 -35.80 20.26 14.71
CA CYS A 10 -35.77 18.83 14.46
C CYS A 10 -35.29 18.63 13.02
N SER A 11 -34.12 18.03 12.85
CA SER A 11 -33.74 17.36 11.61
C SER A 11 -33.49 15.91 11.94
N LEU A 12 -34.53 15.08 11.71
CA LEU A 12 -34.40 13.65 11.53
C LEU A 12 -33.70 13.36 10.21
N GLY A 13 -32.78 12.40 10.22
CA GLY A 13 -32.16 11.82 9.03
C GLY A 13 -30.66 11.66 9.27
N GLY A 14 -30.10 10.47 9.37
CA GLY A 14 -30.58 9.12 9.22
C GLY A 14 -29.37 8.20 9.41
N ILE A 15 -29.62 6.90 9.33
CA ILE A 15 -28.67 5.82 9.02
C ILE A 15 -27.45 5.64 9.96
N VAL A 16 -27.61 4.66 10.86
CA VAL A 16 -26.73 3.53 11.19
C VAL A 16 -25.21 3.76 11.03
N PRO A 17 -24.38 3.48 12.08
CA PRO A 17 -22.96 3.23 11.85
C PRO A 17 -22.84 1.90 11.11
N MET A 18 -22.92 1.94 9.79
CA MET A 18 -22.55 0.81 8.95
C MET A 18 -21.04 0.69 9.06
N LEU A 19 -20.62 -0.31 9.83
CA LEU A 19 -19.35 -1.00 9.71
C LEU A 19 -19.07 -1.22 8.22
N ALA A 20 -18.28 -0.33 7.62
CA ALA A 20 -17.52 -0.70 6.44
C ALA A 20 -16.20 -1.24 6.98
N GLU A 21 -16.07 -2.56 6.95
CA GLU A 21 -14.81 -3.29 7.03
C GLU A 21 -13.92 -2.76 5.89
N ALA A 22 -13.25 -1.64 6.13
CA ALA A 22 -12.16 -1.18 5.32
C ALA A 22 -11.02 -2.14 5.65
N GLY A 23 -10.90 -3.19 4.82
CA GLY A 23 -9.89 -4.24 4.98
C GLY A 23 -8.55 -3.63 5.38
N ASP A 24 -7.97 -4.17 6.46
CA ASP A 24 -6.79 -3.65 7.13
C ASP A 24 -5.69 -3.34 6.12
N ALA A 25 -5.61 -2.07 5.71
CA ALA A 25 -4.53 -1.57 4.91
C ALA A 25 -3.37 -1.27 5.85
N GLN A 26 -2.41 -2.20 5.95
CA GLN A 26 -1.23 -2.00 6.78
C GLN A 26 -0.19 -1.21 5.98
N SER A 27 0.14 0.01 6.44
CA SER A 27 1.24 0.79 5.86
C SER A 27 2.52 0.53 6.64
N THR A 28 3.60 0.18 5.93
CA THR A 28 4.95 0.10 6.53
C THR A 28 5.75 1.31 6.08
N LEU A 29 6.30 2.05 7.05
CA LEU A 29 7.02 3.29 6.78
C LEU A 29 8.50 2.99 6.49
N GLY A 30 8.91 3.16 5.23
CA GLY A 30 10.32 3.28 4.83
C GLY A 30 10.78 4.73 4.91
N HIS A 31 12.10 4.97 4.91
CA HIS A 31 12.65 6.33 4.99
C HIS A 31 12.40 7.10 3.69
N LEU A 32 12.47 6.43 2.52
CA LEU A 32 12.23 7.04 1.22
C LEU A 32 10.82 6.76 0.68
N VAL A 33 10.12 5.78 1.24
CA VAL A 33 8.90 5.22 0.64
C VAL A 33 7.74 5.08 1.62
N GLU A 34 6.55 5.04 1.03
CA GLU A 34 5.34 4.54 1.65
C GLU A 34 4.96 3.22 0.98
N LEU A 35 4.97 2.12 1.75
CA LEU A 35 4.49 0.81 1.31
C LEU A 35 3.09 0.58 1.88
N SER A 36 2.08 0.58 1.02
CA SER A 36 0.71 0.21 1.33
C SER A 36 0.50 -1.28 1.06
N ILE A 37 -0.07 -2.00 2.03
CA ILE A 37 -0.39 -3.42 1.92
C ILE A 37 -1.89 -3.57 2.12
N LYS A 38 -2.56 -4.24 1.20
CA LYS A 38 -3.97 -4.62 1.33
C LYS A 38 -4.08 -6.14 1.38
N LEU A 39 -4.69 -6.64 2.44
CA LEU A 39 -5.02 -8.06 2.59
C LEU A 39 -6.39 -8.32 1.98
N ASN A 40 -6.45 -9.30 1.09
CA ASN A 40 -7.69 -9.86 0.57
C ASN A 40 -7.81 -11.33 1.05
N ASN A 41 -8.92 -11.99 0.74
CA ASN A 41 -9.19 -13.35 1.23
C ASN A 41 -8.14 -14.39 0.79
N ASP A 42 -7.59 -14.25 -0.41
CA ASP A 42 -6.65 -15.18 -1.04
C ASP A 42 -5.45 -14.47 -1.68
N SER A 43 -5.28 -13.16 -1.43
CA SER A 43 -4.20 -12.40 -2.02
C SER A 43 -3.71 -11.26 -1.11
N ILE A 44 -2.47 -10.85 -1.34
CA ILE A 44 -1.85 -9.66 -0.75
C ILE A 44 -1.53 -8.71 -1.89
N ALA A 45 -2.17 -7.54 -1.90
CA ALA A 45 -1.85 -6.47 -2.83
C ALA A 45 -0.86 -5.49 -2.19
N LEU A 46 0.25 -5.24 -2.88
CA LEU A 46 1.30 -4.31 -2.49
C LEU A 46 1.29 -3.12 -3.42
N SER A 47 1.39 -1.91 -2.87
CA SER A 47 1.64 -0.68 -3.61
C SER A 47 2.71 0.13 -2.88
N CYS A 48 3.68 0.65 -3.61
CA CYS A 48 4.79 1.41 -3.03
C CYS A 48 5.08 2.67 -3.84
N LEU A 49 5.31 3.78 -3.16
CA LEU A 49 5.60 5.07 -3.79
C LEU A 49 6.67 5.85 -3.01
N PRO A 50 7.44 6.72 -3.68
CA PRO A 50 8.36 7.62 -2.99
C PRO A 50 7.60 8.66 -2.16
N ARG A 51 8.12 9.02 -0.99
CA ARG A 51 7.52 10.02 -0.09
C ARG A 51 7.65 11.45 -0.58
N THR A 52 8.73 11.73 -1.30
CA THR A 52 9.07 13.08 -1.75
C THR A 52 9.43 13.05 -3.22
N GLU A 53 9.27 14.18 -3.89
CA GLU A 53 9.71 14.33 -5.27
C GLU A 53 11.21 14.05 -5.41
N THR A 54 12.03 14.49 -4.44
CA THR A 54 13.47 14.23 -4.42
C THR A 54 13.79 12.74 -4.32
N ALA A 55 13.13 12.01 -3.40
CA ALA A 55 13.29 10.57 -3.30
C ALA A 55 12.90 9.89 -4.62
N GLY A 56 11.80 10.33 -5.22
CA GLY A 56 11.26 9.79 -6.48
C GLY A 56 12.18 9.91 -7.69
N LYS A 57 13.24 10.74 -7.62
CA LYS A 57 14.25 10.92 -8.67
C LYS A 57 15.46 9.98 -8.55
N THR A 58 15.47 9.09 -7.56
CA THR A 58 16.59 8.16 -7.32
C THR A 58 16.15 6.72 -7.46
N PRO A 59 17.00 5.77 -7.88
CA PRO A 59 16.64 4.35 -7.85
C PRO A 59 16.47 3.80 -6.43
N ASP A 60 16.96 4.51 -5.40
CA ASP A 60 17.01 4.04 -4.00
C ASP A 60 15.62 3.73 -3.43
N TRP A 61 14.60 4.52 -3.79
CA TRP A 61 13.24 4.26 -3.31
C TRP A 61 12.68 2.95 -3.88
N VAL A 62 13.04 2.58 -5.12
CA VAL A 62 12.64 1.31 -5.74
C VAL A 62 13.31 0.13 -5.02
N ILE A 63 14.59 0.29 -4.68
CA ILE A 63 15.35 -0.70 -3.89
C ILE A 63 14.69 -0.88 -2.52
N GLU A 64 14.34 0.22 -1.84
CA GLU A 64 13.69 0.18 -0.53
C GLU A 64 12.29 -0.47 -0.60
N CYS A 65 11.51 -0.19 -1.65
CA CYS A 65 10.22 -0.86 -1.88
C CYS A 65 10.37 -2.38 -1.99
N ASN A 66 11.30 -2.86 -2.83
CA ASN A 66 11.54 -4.30 -2.97
C ASN A 66 11.97 -4.93 -1.64
N ARG A 67 12.88 -4.27 -0.91
CA ARG A 67 13.35 -4.73 0.41
C ARG A 67 12.21 -4.88 1.42
N LEU A 68 11.38 -3.85 1.58
CA LEU A 68 10.27 -3.84 2.54
C LEU A 68 9.19 -4.86 2.15
N ALA A 69 8.82 -4.92 0.87
CA ALA A 69 7.87 -5.91 0.36
C ALA A 69 8.37 -7.33 0.58
N TYR A 70 9.65 -7.60 0.32
CA TYR A 70 10.24 -8.93 0.49
C TYR A 70 10.21 -9.36 1.95
N GLN A 71 10.65 -8.47 2.86
CA GLN A 71 10.60 -8.72 4.30
C GLN A 71 9.18 -9.04 4.78
N TYR A 72 8.19 -8.28 4.32
CA TYR A 72 6.79 -8.52 4.66
C TYR A 72 6.29 -9.89 4.17
N LEU A 73 6.52 -10.21 2.89
CA LEU A 73 6.08 -11.46 2.29
C LEU A 73 6.76 -12.67 2.94
N ILE A 74 8.06 -12.60 3.21
CA ILE A 74 8.77 -13.67 3.93
C ILE A 74 8.24 -13.82 5.36
N GLY A 75 7.93 -12.73 6.07
CA GLY A 75 7.25 -12.78 7.37
C GLY A 75 5.94 -13.59 7.29
N LYS A 76 5.14 -13.36 6.26
CA LYS A 76 3.91 -14.12 6.01
C LYS A 76 4.12 -15.60 5.73
N THR A 77 5.22 -15.97 5.08
CA THR A 77 5.56 -17.40 4.94
C THR A 77 5.87 -18.05 6.30
N GLY A 78 6.48 -17.31 7.23
CA GLY A 78 6.66 -17.73 8.62
C GLY A 78 5.34 -17.92 9.38
N ASP A 79 4.32 -17.11 9.04
CA ASP A 79 2.96 -17.19 9.60
C ASP A 79 2.10 -18.32 8.98
N GLY A 80 2.66 -19.16 8.10
CA GLY A 80 1.96 -20.29 7.48
C GLY A 80 1.21 -19.95 6.18
N ILE A 81 1.50 -18.80 5.56
CA ILE A 81 1.02 -18.47 4.21
C ILE A 81 1.91 -19.15 3.15
N GLU A 82 1.28 -19.82 2.19
CA GLU A 82 1.94 -20.39 1.02
C GLU A 82 1.56 -19.61 -0.24
N PHE A 83 2.51 -18.84 -0.79
CA PHE A 83 2.28 -18.08 -2.01
C PHE A 83 2.28 -18.98 -3.25
N SER A 84 1.36 -18.70 -4.19
CA SER A 84 1.24 -19.42 -5.47
C SER A 84 2.48 -19.29 -6.36
N ARG A 85 3.35 -18.30 -6.10
CA ARG A 85 4.64 -18.12 -6.76
C ARG A 85 5.73 -17.94 -5.72
N GLN A 86 6.96 -18.30 -6.08
CA GLN A 86 8.12 -18.07 -5.23
C GLN A 86 8.29 -16.57 -4.93
N VAL A 87 8.42 -16.24 -3.65
CA VAL A 87 8.78 -14.90 -3.20
C VAL A 87 10.30 -14.76 -3.32
N ASN A 88 10.74 -13.82 -4.17
CA ASN A 88 12.15 -13.48 -4.36
C ASN A 88 12.43 -12.05 -3.87
N GLU A 89 13.70 -11.67 -3.82
CA GLU A 89 14.18 -10.36 -3.33
C GLU A 89 13.71 -9.16 -4.18
N LYS A 90 13.05 -9.39 -5.32
CA LYS A 90 12.45 -8.37 -6.17
C LYS A 90 10.93 -8.57 -6.34
N PRO A 91 10.13 -8.39 -5.27
CA PRO A 91 8.69 -8.62 -5.32
C PRO A 91 7.96 -7.85 -6.44
N PHE A 92 8.40 -6.64 -6.78
CA PHE A 92 7.79 -5.83 -7.83
C PHE A 92 8.29 -6.17 -9.26
N GLY A 93 9.26 -7.07 -9.38
CA GLY A 93 9.71 -7.66 -10.64
C GLY A 93 10.21 -6.65 -11.68
N MET A 94 9.96 -6.96 -12.95
CA MET A 94 10.48 -6.18 -14.10
C MET A 94 10.00 -4.73 -14.11
N ALA A 95 8.83 -4.42 -13.55
CA ALA A 95 8.33 -3.04 -13.48
C ALA A 95 9.23 -2.17 -12.60
N ALA A 96 9.66 -2.69 -11.44
CA ALA A 96 10.62 -2.02 -10.57
C ALA A 96 12.00 -1.92 -11.24
N ASP A 97 12.48 -2.98 -11.89
CA ASP A 97 13.78 -2.95 -12.58
C ASP A 97 13.80 -1.90 -13.71
N PHE A 98 12.75 -1.83 -14.53
CA PHE A 98 12.60 -0.79 -15.56
C PHE A 98 12.63 0.61 -14.95
N MET A 99 11.92 0.80 -13.86
CA MET A 99 11.82 2.08 -13.17
C MET A 99 13.17 2.52 -12.60
N ALA A 100 13.87 1.63 -11.89
CA ALA A 100 15.21 1.90 -11.37
C ALA A 100 16.20 2.26 -12.49
N ASN A 101 16.17 1.52 -13.61
CA ASN A 101 17.03 1.80 -14.77
C ASN A 101 16.74 3.15 -15.43
N THR A 102 15.45 3.50 -15.53
CA THR A 102 15.04 4.79 -16.08
C THR A 102 15.49 5.94 -15.16
N LEU A 103 15.34 5.79 -13.85
CA LEU A 103 15.80 6.76 -12.86
C LEU A 103 17.31 6.94 -12.86
N MET A 104 18.08 5.88 -13.11
CA MET A 104 19.54 6.00 -13.26
C MET A 104 19.94 6.77 -14.53
N SER A 105 19.15 6.65 -15.60
CA SER A 105 19.48 7.23 -16.91
C SER A 105 18.96 8.65 -17.09
N ASP A 106 17.76 8.94 -16.58
CA ASP A 106 17.12 10.25 -16.60
C ASP A 106 16.28 10.47 -15.32
N PRO A 107 16.93 10.89 -14.21
CA PRO A 107 16.27 11.22 -12.95
C PRO A 107 15.14 12.26 -13.07
N SER A 108 15.29 13.19 -14.02
CA SER A 108 14.40 14.34 -14.22
C SER A 108 13.16 14.03 -15.07
N GLY A 109 13.29 13.10 -16.02
CA GLY A 109 12.20 12.67 -16.90
C GLY A 109 11.18 11.75 -16.21
N PHE A 110 11.56 11.15 -15.08
CA PHE A 110 10.72 10.16 -14.40
C PHE A 110 10.02 10.74 -13.17
N LYS A 111 8.79 11.23 -13.34
CA LYS A 111 7.88 11.57 -12.23
C LYS A 111 7.24 10.29 -11.71
N ALA A 112 7.94 9.53 -10.87
CA ALA A 112 7.48 8.23 -10.42
C ALA A 112 6.09 8.30 -9.75
N ALA A 113 5.14 7.61 -10.35
CA ALA A 113 3.79 7.31 -9.88
C ALA A 113 3.74 5.80 -9.60
N ASN A 114 3.94 5.42 -8.33
CA ASN A 114 3.81 4.08 -7.72
C ASN A 114 4.24 2.79 -8.48
N ILE A 115 4.67 1.77 -7.73
CA ILE A 115 4.79 0.39 -8.21
C ILE A 115 3.84 -0.49 -7.43
N SER A 116 3.15 -1.41 -8.12
CA SER A 116 2.16 -2.29 -7.50
C SER A 116 2.32 -3.73 -7.95
N GLN A 117 1.98 -4.67 -7.07
CA GLN A 117 2.04 -6.09 -7.33
C GLN A 117 1.08 -6.85 -6.43
N GLU A 118 0.48 -7.92 -6.93
CA GLU A 118 -0.40 -8.81 -6.16
C GLU A 118 0.23 -10.21 -5.99
N PHE A 119 0.08 -10.78 -4.80
CA PHE A 119 0.56 -12.11 -4.44
C PHE A 119 -0.61 -12.98 -3.97
N VAL A 120 -1.04 -13.91 -4.82
CA VAL A 120 -2.04 -14.92 -4.46
C VAL A 120 -1.41 -15.96 -3.53
N TYR A 121 -2.16 -16.39 -2.53
CA TYR A 121 -1.70 -17.37 -1.56
C TYR A 121 -2.79 -18.34 -1.11
N LYS A 122 -2.37 -19.40 -0.42
CA LYS A 122 -3.23 -20.32 0.32
C LYS A 122 -2.71 -20.43 1.75
N HIS A 123 -3.60 -20.76 2.68
CA HIS A 123 -3.16 -21.15 4.02
C HIS A 123 -2.61 -22.57 3.97
N LYS A 124 -1.43 -22.78 4.56
CA LYS A 124 -0.87 -24.12 4.72
C LYS A 124 -1.88 -24.96 5.51
N LYS A 125 -2.32 -26.08 4.93
CA LYS A 125 -3.14 -27.03 5.68
C LYS A 125 -2.27 -27.59 6.80
N THR A 126 -2.59 -27.23 8.04
CA THR A 126 -2.09 -27.90 9.25
C THR A 126 -2.52 -29.35 9.28
#